data_AF-A0A835PNR0-F1
#
_entry.id   AF-A0A835PNR0-F1
#
_cell.length_a   1.000
_cell.length_b   1.000
_cell.length_c   1.000
_cell.angle_alpha   90.00
_cell.angle_beta   90.00
_cell.angle_gamma   90.00
#
_symmetry.space_group_name_H-M   'P 1'
#
loop_
_entity.id
_entity.type
_entity.pdbx_description
1 polymer ?
#
loop_
_entity_poly.entity_id
_entity_poly.type
_entity_poly.pdbx_seq_one_letter_code
_entity_poly.pdbx_strand_id
1 'polypeptide(L)'
;MRLTFLRDTSDRIELENRENESELLKALESAVPVAFGGKWGDKLDPAFVNDMGRYRKYNYDSMRDLYALIRNKLNHYRELPNELKEALGPVPRIRSIFLDQISSASD
;
A
#
# COMPACT_ATOMS: atom_id res chain seq x y z
N MET A 1 -11.07 10.22 13.43
CA MET A 1 -11.33 8.81 13.77
C MET A 1 -11.05 7.80 12.64
N ARG A 2 -10.92 8.21 11.36
CA ARG A 2 -10.71 7.29 10.22
C ARG A 2 -9.25 7.08 9.77
N LEU A 3 -8.31 7.86 10.30
CA LEU A 3 -6.85 7.75 10.02
C LEU A 3 -6.17 6.72 10.91
N THR A 4 -6.73 6.45 12.09
CA THR A 4 -6.22 5.47 13.06
C THR A 4 -6.28 4.07 12.51
N PHE A 5 -7.40 3.64 11.90
CA PHE A 5 -7.54 2.27 11.38
C PHE A 5 -6.40 1.83 10.46
N LEU A 6 -6.03 2.61 9.43
CA LEU A 6 -4.96 2.21 8.50
C LEU A 6 -3.57 2.23 9.15
N ARG A 7 -3.33 3.17 10.06
CA ARG A 7 -2.09 3.22 10.83
C ARG A 7 -2.00 2.01 11.76
N ASP A 8 -3.05 1.77 12.53
CA ASP A 8 -3.12 0.70 13.52
C ASP A 8 -3.11 -0.69 12.83
N THR A 9 -3.75 -0.84 11.66
CA THR A 9 -3.66 -2.04 10.81
C THR A 9 -2.27 -2.21 10.23
N SER A 10 -1.64 -1.15 9.72
CA SER A 10 -0.27 -1.23 9.19
C SER A 10 0.74 -1.56 10.29
N ASP A 11 0.60 -0.98 11.48
CA ASP A 11 1.47 -1.24 12.62
C ASP A 11 1.27 -2.66 13.14
N ARG A 12 0.02 -3.16 13.13
CA ARG A 12 -0.28 -4.55 13.48
C ARG A 12 0.28 -5.54 12.47
N ILE A 13 0.20 -5.25 11.18
CA ILE A 13 0.85 -6.05 10.12
C ILE A 13 2.38 -6.03 10.28
N GLU A 14 2.98 -4.90 10.66
CA GLU A 14 4.43 -4.84 10.91
C GLU A 14 4.85 -5.58 12.19
N LEU A 15 3.99 -5.63 13.21
CA LEU A 15 4.21 -6.43 14.43
C LEU A 15 4.09 -7.93 14.14
N GLU A 16 3.07 -8.37 13.41
CA GLU A 16 2.91 -9.77 12.99
C GLU A 16 4.04 -10.24 12.06
N ASN A 17 4.71 -9.32 11.35
CA ASN A 17 5.89 -9.62 10.54
C ASN A 17 7.10 -10.12 11.37
N ARG A 18 7.12 -9.91 12.69
CA ARG A 18 8.17 -10.46 13.57
C ARG A 18 7.89 -11.90 13.99
N GLU A 19 6.64 -12.33 13.91
CA GLU A 19 6.20 -13.71 14.16
C GLU A 19 6.02 -14.40 12.81
N ASN A 20 7.15 -14.84 12.24
CA ASN A 20 7.17 -15.60 10.99
C ASN A 20 6.07 -16.68 11.02
N GLU A 21 5.19 -16.67 10.00
CA GLU A 21 4.13 -17.64 9.69
C GLU A 21 2.69 -17.36 10.16
N SER A 22 2.31 -16.11 10.46
CA SER A 22 0.89 -15.77 10.64
C SER A 22 0.03 -16.17 9.42
N GLU A 23 -1.02 -16.97 9.65
CA GLU A 23 -2.00 -17.36 8.61
C GLU A 23 -2.69 -16.14 7.99
N LEU A 24 -2.84 -15.06 8.76
CA LEU A 24 -3.35 -13.79 8.27
C LEU A 24 -2.44 -13.20 7.19
N LEU A 25 -1.13 -13.26 7.38
CA LEU A 25 -0.18 -12.79 6.37
C LEU A 25 -0.28 -13.64 5.10
N LYS A 26 -0.40 -14.96 5.23
CA LYS A 26 -0.58 -15.85 4.05
C LYS A 26 -1.86 -15.52 3.29
N ALA A 27 -2.97 -15.27 3.99
CA ALA A 27 -4.24 -14.89 3.39
C ALA A 27 -4.19 -13.49 2.74
N LEU A 28 -3.48 -12.54 3.35
CA LEU A 28 -3.30 -11.21 2.77
C LEU A 28 -2.43 -11.24 1.50
N GLU A 29 -1.37 -12.04 1.49
CA GLU A 29 -0.50 -12.18 0.32
C GLU A 29 -1.20 -12.91 -0.83
N SER A 30 -2.04 -13.92 -0.54
CA SER A 30 -2.80 -14.63 -1.58
C SER A 30 -3.87 -13.77 -2.25
N ALA A 31 -4.31 -12.68 -1.60
CA ALA A 31 -5.31 -11.75 -2.14
C ALA A 31 -4.73 -10.79 -3.20
N VAL A 32 -3.41 -10.58 -3.27
CA VAL A 32 -2.77 -9.66 -4.23
C VAL A 32 -3.15 -9.94 -5.69
N PRO A 33 -2.93 -11.15 -6.24
CA PRO A 33 -3.24 -11.43 -7.64
C PRO A 33 -4.73 -11.33 -7.94
N VAL A 34 -5.60 -11.64 -6.97
CA VAL A 34 -7.06 -11.52 -7.12
C VAL A 34 -7.48 -10.05 -7.14
N ALA A 35 -6.94 -9.22 -6.24
CA ALA A 35 -7.30 -7.81 -6.12
C ALA A 35 -6.78 -6.93 -7.25
N PHE A 36 -5.61 -7.26 -7.80
CA PHE A 36 -4.94 -6.42 -8.78
C PHE A 36 -4.84 -7.07 -10.17
N GLY A 37 -5.20 -8.36 -10.32
CA GLY A 37 -5.02 -9.10 -11.57
C GLY A 37 -3.55 -9.26 -11.97
N GLY A 38 -2.64 -9.28 -11.00
CA GLY A 38 -1.20 -9.21 -11.22
C GLY A 38 -0.48 -8.49 -10.07
N LYS A 39 0.62 -7.80 -10.38
CA LYS A 39 1.37 -7.01 -9.39
C LYS A 39 0.63 -5.71 -9.10
N TRP A 40 0.58 -5.28 -7.85
CA TRP A 40 -0.02 -3.97 -7.54
C TRP A 40 0.82 -2.81 -8.10
N GLY A 41 2.13 -3.03 -8.30
CA GLY A 41 3.02 -2.04 -8.93
C GLY A 41 2.62 -1.66 -10.35
N ASP A 42 2.00 -2.57 -11.10
CA ASP A 42 1.56 -2.33 -12.49
C ASP A 42 0.34 -1.39 -12.56
N LYS A 43 -0.35 -1.16 -11.43
CA LYS A 43 -1.46 -0.21 -11.33
C LYS A 43 -1.00 1.21 -10.99
N LEU A 44 0.29 1.40 -10.72
CA LEU A 44 0.85 2.69 -10.36
C LEU A 44 1.49 3.37 -11.56
N ASP A 45 1.50 4.70 -11.52
CA ASP A 45 2.19 5.49 -12.53
C ASP A 45 3.70 5.15 -12.53
N PRO A 46 4.33 4.88 -13.70
CA PRO A 46 5.75 4.56 -13.76
C PRO A 46 6.68 5.62 -13.15
N ALA A 47 6.33 6.90 -13.24
CA ALA A 47 7.07 7.98 -12.59
C ALA A 47 6.98 7.87 -11.06
N PHE A 48 5.81 7.48 -10.54
CA PHE A 48 5.60 7.21 -9.13
C PHE A 48 6.43 6.01 -8.65
N VAL A 49 6.43 4.90 -9.41
CA VAL A 49 7.25 3.72 -9.13
C VAL A 49 8.74 4.05 -9.08
N ASN A 50 9.23 4.83 -10.06
CA ASN A 50 10.62 5.26 -10.13
C ASN A 50 11.04 6.17 -8.97
N ASP A 51 10.18 7.09 -8.53
CA ASP A 51 10.47 7.94 -7.36
C ASP A 51 10.58 7.10 -6.08
N MET A 52 9.64 6.19 -5.88
CA MET A 52 9.59 5.34 -4.68
C MET A 52 10.80 4.42 -4.54
N GLY A 53 11.21 3.82 -5.66
CA GLY A 53 12.35 2.90 -5.71
C GLY A 53 13.69 3.54 -5.33
N ARG A 54 13.78 4.88 -5.28
CA ARG A 54 15.01 5.60 -4.88
C ARG A 54 15.34 5.43 -3.39
N TYR A 55 14.32 5.43 -2.54
CA TYR A 55 14.50 5.45 -1.08
C TYR A 55 14.27 4.08 -0.44
N ARG A 56 13.33 3.31 -0.98
CA ARG A 56 13.03 1.96 -0.48
C ARG A 56 12.62 1.07 -1.64
N LYS A 57 13.23 -0.13 -1.70
CA LYS A 57 12.78 -1.18 -2.61
C LYS A 57 11.54 -1.83 -2.02
N TYR A 58 10.51 -1.98 -2.85
CA TYR A 58 9.28 -2.67 -2.51
C TYR A 58 9.14 -3.91 -3.39
N ASN A 59 8.63 -5.00 -2.82
CA ASN A 59 8.15 -6.13 -3.57
C ASN A 59 6.71 -5.85 -4.06
N TYR A 60 6.55 -5.63 -5.36
CA TYR A 60 5.26 -5.33 -5.99
C TYR A 60 4.26 -6.49 -6.00
N ASP A 61 4.69 -7.67 -5.57
CA ASP A 61 3.84 -8.84 -5.36
C ASP A 61 3.41 -8.99 -3.90
N SER A 62 3.90 -8.14 -2.99
CA SER A 62 3.67 -8.23 -1.54
C SER A 62 2.61 -7.23 -1.08
N MET A 63 1.50 -7.72 -0.52
CA MET A 63 0.48 -6.88 0.10
C MET A 63 1.06 -6.12 1.30
N ARG A 64 2.01 -6.73 2.01
CA ARG A 64 2.73 -6.06 3.11
C ARG A 64 3.50 -4.85 2.62
N ASP A 65 4.20 -4.98 1.50
CA ASP A 65 4.98 -3.89 0.92
C ASP A 65 4.07 -2.78 0.39
N LEU A 66 2.89 -3.14 -0.12
CA LEU A 66 1.85 -2.18 -0.46
C LEU A 66 1.39 -1.37 0.77
N TYR A 67 1.04 -2.04 1.87
CA TYR A 67 0.66 -1.35 3.11
C TYR A 67 1.79 -0.48 3.66
N ALA A 68 3.02 -0.99 3.65
CA ALA A 68 4.19 -0.23 4.09
C ALA A 68 4.43 1.02 3.23
N LEU A 69 4.24 0.91 1.91
CA LEU A 69 4.32 2.02 0.97
C LEU A 69 3.24 3.07 1.26
N ILE A 70 1.99 2.65 1.43
CA ILE A 70 0.88 3.56 1.76
C ILE A 70 1.19 4.28 3.07
N ARG A 71 1.61 3.55 4.11
CA ARG A 71 1.99 4.16 5.40
C ARG A 71 3.12 5.17 5.23
N ASN A 72 4.20 4.81 4.53
CA ASN A 72 5.34 5.70 4.31
C ASN A 72 4.90 6.97 3.57
N LYS A 73 4.13 6.84 2.49
CA LYS A 73 3.68 7.99 1.70
C LYS A 73 2.68 8.87 2.45
N LEU A 74 1.82 8.30 3.30
CA LEU A 74 0.93 9.08 4.16
C LEU A 74 1.71 9.84 5.25
N ASN A 75 2.69 9.20 5.88
CA ASN A 75 3.52 9.82 6.93
C ASN A 75 4.38 10.96 6.37
N HIS A 76 4.93 10.78 5.17
CA HIS A 76 5.80 11.77 4.50
C HIS A 76 5.07 12.61 3.45
N TYR A 77 3.72 12.62 3.45
CA TYR A 77 2.95 13.27 2.40
C TYR A 77 3.34 14.75 2.19
N ARG A 78 3.66 15.47 3.27
CA ARG A 78 4.09 16.88 3.21
C ARG A 78 5.40 17.08 2.48
N GLU A 79 6.29 16.08 2.51
CA GLU A 79 7.64 16.09 1.93
C GLU A 79 7.65 15.63 0.46
N LEU A 80 6.52 15.15 -0.07
CA LEU A 80 6.44 14.72 -1.47
C LEU A 80 6.54 15.89 -2.46
N PRO A 81 7.20 15.69 -3.61
CA PRO A 81 7.11 16.58 -4.77
C PRO A 81 5.66 16.90 -5.16
N ASN A 82 5.41 18.10 -5.66
CA ASN A 82 4.06 18.54 -6.04
C ASN A 82 3.45 17.67 -7.15
N GLU A 83 4.26 17.26 -8.13
CA GLU A 83 3.83 16.35 -9.21
C GLU A 83 3.28 15.02 -8.67
N LEU A 84 3.91 14.49 -7.61
CA LEU A 84 3.44 13.25 -6.98
C LEU A 84 2.22 13.49 -6.09
N LYS A 85 2.11 14.66 -5.45
CA LYS A 85 0.90 15.05 -4.71
C LYS A 85 -0.30 15.20 -5.64
N GLU A 86 -0.10 15.73 -6.85
CA GLU A 86 -1.13 15.85 -7.87
C GLU A 86 -1.54 14.49 -8.43
N ALA A 87 -0.56 13.63 -8.75
CA ALA A 87 -0.82 12.26 -9.22
C ALA A 87 -1.53 11.40 -8.16
N LEU A 88 -1.12 11.51 -6.90
CA LEU A 88 -1.76 10.83 -5.77
C LEU A 88 -3.12 11.42 -5.38
N GLY A 89 -3.32 12.70 -5.70
CA GLY A 89 -4.43 13.49 -5.17
C GLY A 89 -4.34 13.71 -3.65
N PRO A 90 -5.33 14.40 -3.06
CA PRO A 90 -5.36 14.64 -1.63
C PRO A 90 -5.41 13.31 -0.86
N VAL A 91 -4.84 13.26 0.35
CA VAL A 91 -4.77 12.07 1.24
C VAL A 91 -6.03 11.17 1.26
N PRO A 92 -7.27 11.69 1.24
CA PRO A 92 -8.48 10.87 1.15
C PRO A 92 -8.62 10.05 -0.13
N ARG A 93 -7.98 10.44 -1.24
CA ARG A 93 -8.07 9.82 -2.57
C ARG A 93 -7.07 8.67 -2.76
N ILE A 94 -5.86 8.78 -2.21
CA ILE A 94 -4.91 7.65 -2.10
C ILE A 94 -5.62 6.45 -1.47
N ARG A 95 -6.39 6.73 -0.42
CA ARG A 95 -7.17 5.73 0.29
C ARG A 95 -8.23 5.05 -0.59
N SER A 96 -8.93 5.78 -1.47
CA SER A 96 -9.96 5.15 -2.32
C SER A 96 -9.33 4.27 -3.39
N ILE A 97 -8.24 4.72 -4.03
CA ILE A 97 -7.56 3.96 -5.10
C ILE A 97 -7.17 2.55 -4.61
N PHE A 98 -6.66 2.42 -3.39
CA PHE A 98 -6.26 1.12 -2.86
C PHE A 98 -7.41 0.34 -2.20
N LEU A 99 -8.32 1.00 -1.47
CA LEU A 99 -9.43 0.30 -0.81
C LEU A 99 -10.51 -0.16 -1.79
N ASP A 100 -10.73 0.57 -2.90
CA ASP A 100 -11.73 0.18 -3.91
C ASP A 100 -11.26 -1.08 -4.65
N GLN A 101 -9.96 -1.22 -4.90
CA GLN A 101 -9.37 -2.42 -5.51
C GLN A 101 -9.40 -3.64 -4.56
N ILE A 102 -9.14 -3.43 -3.26
CA ILE A 102 -9.18 -4.50 -2.26
C ILE A 102 -10.63 -4.93 -1.95
N SER A 103 -11.57 -4.00 -1.90
CA SER A 103 -12.98 -4.31 -1.62
C SER A 103 -13.62 -5.08 -2.78
N SER A 104 -13.23 -4.78 -4.02
CA SER A 104 -13.69 -5.50 -5.22
C SER A 104 -13.14 -6.94 -5.33
N ALA A 105 -12.12 -7.28 -4.54
CA ALA A 105 -11.51 -8.60 -4.50
C ALA A 105 -12.14 -9.54 -3.46
N SER A 106 -13.02 -8.99 -2.62
CA SER A 106 -13.63 -9.67 -1.48
C SER A 106 -15.07 -10.15 -1.75
N ASP A 107 -15.57 -9.98 -2.98
CA ASP A 107 -16.87 -10.47 -3.46
C ASP A 107 -16.73 -11.77 -4.28
#